data_AF-A0AB36NYS0-F1
#
_entry.id   AF-A0AB36NYS0-F1
#
_cell.length_a   1.000
_cell.length_b   1.000
_cell.length_c   1.000
_cell.angle_alpha   90.00
_cell.angle_beta   90.00
_cell.angle_gamma   90.00
#
_symmetry.space_group_name_H-M   'P 1'
#
loop_
_entity.id
_entity.type
_entity.pdbx_description
1 polymer ?
#
loop_
_entity_poly.entity_id
_entity_poly.type
_entity_poly.pdbx_seq_one_letter_code
_entity_poly.pdbx_strand_id
1 'polypeptide(L)'
;MSAIKVYNKRSFSKIKIRRCKYLNNIVEQDHRFEKWRIQNGLGFKSFESARQTLSGIEVMHMLRKNQMVKPGISMFKSIYKFSG
;
A
#
# COMPACT_ATOMS: atom_id res chain seq x y z
N MET A 1 1.12 20.16 -6.27
CA MET A 1 0.62 21.19 -5.30
C MET A 1 -0.24 22.28 -5.93
N SER A 2 -0.21 22.46 -7.26
CA SER A 2 -1.08 23.38 -8.00
C SER A 2 -2.57 23.02 -7.90
N ALA A 3 -2.94 21.74 -7.99
CA ALA A 3 -4.33 21.30 -7.92
C ALA A 3 -5.05 21.66 -6.61
N ILE A 4 -4.40 21.44 -5.46
CA ILE A 4 -4.97 21.76 -4.13
C ILE A 4 -5.13 23.28 -3.95
N LYS A 5 -4.21 24.09 -4.48
CA LYS A 5 -4.33 25.56 -4.46
C LYS A 5 -5.54 26.02 -5.28
N VAL A 6 -5.79 25.41 -6.43
CA VAL A 6 -6.96 25.70 -7.29
C VAL A 6 -8.26 25.27 -6.60
N TYR A 7 -8.28 24.10 -5.95
CA TYR A 7 -9.44 23.62 -5.20
C TYR A 7 -9.78 24.52 -4.01
N ASN A 8 -8.80 24.90 -3.19
CA ASN A 8 -8.99 25.82 -2.08
C ASN A 8 -9.52 27.19 -2.55
N LYS A 9 -9.10 27.64 -3.75
CA LYS A 9 -9.58 28.89 -4.35
C LYS A 9 -11.03 28.78 -4.88
N ARG A 10 -11.43 27.62 -5.40
CA ARG A 10 -12.78 27.39 -5.95
C ARG A 10 -13.83 27.05 -4.89
N SER A 11 -13.45 26.30 -3.86
CA SER A 11 -14.38 25.76 -2.87
C SER A 11 -14.34 26.50 -1.52
N PHE A 12 -13.56 27.59 -1.41
CA PHE A 12 -13.28 28.31 -0.15
C PHE A 12 -12.77 27.44 1.00
N SER A 13 -12.31 26.23 0.71
CA SER A 13 -11.74 25.30 1.68
C SER A 13 -10.32 25.73 2.06
N LYS A 14 -10.00 25.72 3.35
CA LYS A 14 -8.65 26.01 3.86
C LYS A 14 -7.88 24.72 4.12
N ILE A 15 -7.64 23.92 3.08
CA ILE A 15 -6.81 22.70 3.21
C ILE A 15 -5.36 23.13 3.43
N LYS A 16 -4.85 22.93 4.65
CA LYS A 16 -3.48 23.25 5.02
C LYS A 16 -2.54 22.16 4.49
N ILE A 17 -1.75 22.50 3.48
CA ILE A 17 -0.73 21.60 2.94
C ILE A 17 0.48 21.63 3.88
N ARG A 18 0.66 20.57 4.68
CA ARG A 18 1.90 20.37 5.45
C ARG A 18 2.88 19.57 4.59
N ARG A 19 4.04 20.16 4.29
CA ARG A 19 5.09 19.50 3.50
C ARG A 19 6.00 18.71 4.43
N CYS A 20 5.54 17.55 4.90
CA CYS A 20 6.34 16.63 5.70
C CYS A 20 7.19 15.75 4.76
N LYS A 21 8.38 16.25 4.36
CA LYS A 21 9.27 15.57 3.40
C LYS A 21 9.55 14.11 3.80
N TYR A 22 9.77 13.86 5.10
CA TYR A 22 10.03 12.52 5.62
C TYR A 22 8.84 11.56 5.44
N LEU A 23 7.64 11.98 5.83
CA LEU A 23 6.42 11.16 5.68
C LEU A 23 6.08 10.93 4.20
N ASN A 24 6.26 11.95 3.36
CA ASN A 24 6.08 11.81 1.92
C ASN A 24 7.06 10.80 1.33
N ASN A 25 8.33 10.84 1.74
CA ASN A 25 9.32 9.89 1.27
C ASN A 25 8.97 8.44 1.63
N ILE A 26 8.45 8.18 2.84
CA ILE A 26 8.03 6.83 3.25
C ILE A 26 6.87 6.34 2.39
N VAL A 27 5.83 7.16 2.22
CA VAL A 27 4.65 6.80 1.43
C VAL A 27 5.01 6.61 -0.05
N GLU A 28 5.82 7.50 -0.60
CA GLU A 28 6.29 7.41 -1.99
C GLU A 28 7.21 6.19 -2.22
N GLN A 29 8.02 5.81 -1.23
CA GLN A 29 8.86 4.61 -1.31
C GLN A 29 8.04 3.33 -1.26
N ASP A 30 7.06 3.24 -0.37
CA ASP A 30 6.20 2.06 -0.22
C ASP A 30 5.40 1.81 -1.51
N HIS A 31 4.78 2.87 -2.05
CA HIS A 31 4.09 2.82 -3.35
C HIS A 31 5.02 2.44 -4.50
N ARG A 32 6.29 2.88 -4.48
CA ARG A 32 7.25 2.55 -5.54
C ARG A 32 7.63 1.07 -5.50
N PHE A 33 7.79 0.49 -4.31
CA PHE A 33 8.07 -0.92 -4.15
C PHE A 33 6.92 -1.77 -4.67
N GLU A 34 5.69 -1.46 -4.30
CA GLU A 34 4.50 -2.17 -4.78
C GLU A 34 4.38 -2.08 -6.31
N LYS A 35 4.44 -0.87 -6.88
CA LYS A 35 4.38 -0.66 -8.33
C LYS A 35 5.50 -1.38 -9.07
N TRP A 36 6.72 -1.36 -8.55
CA TRP A 36 7.85 -2.07 -9.15
C TRP A 36 7.61 -3.59 -9.15
N ARG A 37 7.08 -4.18 -8.07
CA ARG A 37 6.77 -5.62 -8.06
C ARG A 37 5.65 -5.98 -9.03
N ILE A 38 4.60 -5.16 -9.13
CA ILE A 38 3.53 -5.35 -10.11
C ILE A 38 4.08 -5.27 -11.54
N GLN A 39 4.96 -4.30 -11.81
CA GLN A 39 5.53 -4.07 -13.15
C GLN A 39 6.52 -5.16 -13.58
N ASN A 40 7.25 -5.79 -12.65
CA ASN A 40 8.12 -6.92 -12.95
C ASN A 40 7.37 -8.25 -13.09
N GLY A 41 6.18 -8.37 -12.51
CA GLY A 41 5.24 -9.41 -12.91
C GLY A 41 4.72 -9.09 -14.30
N LEU A 42 4.46 -10.10 -15.14
CA LEU A 42 3.82 -9.94 -16.47
C LEU A 42 2.35 -9.45 -16.39
N GLY A 43 2.01 -8.68 -15.35
CA GLY A 43 0.67 -8.36 -14.92
C GLY A 43 -0.02 -9.54 -14.24
N PHE A 44 -1.20 -9.25 -13.68
CA PHE A 44 -2.11 -10.26 -13.17
C PHE A 44 -3.17 -10.54 -14.23
N LYS A 45 -3.49 -11.81 -14.46
CA LYS A 45 -4.54 -12.21 -15.42
C LYS A 45 -5.95 -11.84 -14.93
N SER A 46 -6.16 -11.67 -13.64
CA SER A 46 -7.43 -11.29 -13.02
C SER A 46 -7.24 -10.40 -11.81
N PHE A 47 -8.25 -9.59 -11.48
CA PHE A 47 -8.24 -8.72 -10.30
C PHE A 47 -8.17 -9.51 -8.99
N GLU A 48 -8.84 -10.66 -8.95
CA GLU A 48 -8.80 -11.56 -7.80
C GLU A 48 -7.37 -12.07 -7.58
N SER A 49 -6.69 -12.54 -8.63
CA SER A 49 -5.29 -12.98 -8.54
C SER A 49 -4.34 -11.85 -8.10
N ALA A 50 -4.59 -10.62 -8.57
CA ALA A 50 -3.85 -9.43 -8.12
C ALA A 50 -4.03 -9.18 -6.63
N ARG A 51 -5.28 -9.20 -6.16
CA ARG A 51 -5.65 -8.97 -4.76
C ARG A 51 -5.00 -10.01 -3.84
N GLN A 52 -5.05 -11.28 -4.21
CA GLN A 52 -4.45 -12.37 -3.44
C GLN A 52 -2.93 -12.23 -3.36
N THR A 53 -2.28 -11.89 -4.48
CA THR A 53 -0.82 -11.72 -4.53
C THR A 53 -0.37 -10.52 -3.71
N LEU A 54 -1.06 -9.38 -3.84
CA LEU A 54 -0.77 -8.17 -3.05
C LEU A 54 -0.96 -8.41 -1.55
N SER A 55 -2.06 -9.07 -1.16
CA SER A 55 -2.30 -9.44 0.23
C SER A 55 -1.21 -10.37 0.78
N GLY A 56 -0.78 -11.36 0.00
CA GLY A 56 0.35 -12.24 0.37
C GLY A 56 1.65 -11.47 0.57
N ILE A 57 1.97 -10.52 -0.31
CA ILE A 57 3.17 -9.66 -0.19
C ILE A 57 3.10 -8.81 1.08
N GLU A 58 1.92 -8.26 1.40
CA GLU A 58 1.69 -7.45 2.59
C GLU A 58 1.90 -8.25 3.88
N VAL A 59 1.33 -9.47 3.95
CA VAL A 59 1.50 -10.40 5.07
C VAL A 59 2.98 -10.77 5.27
N MET A 60 3.71 -11.05 4.18
CA MET A 60 5.16 -11.32 4.25
C MET A 60 5.95 -10.12 4.78
N HIS A 61 5.57 -8.91 4.39
CA HIS A 61 6.23 -7.69 4.83
C HIS A 61 5.93 -7.39 6.31
N MET A 62 4.69 -7.58 6.76
CA MET A 62 4.31 -7.49 8.18
C MET A 62 5.08 -8.50 9.04
N LEU A 63 5.22 -9.74 8.55
CA LEU A 63 6.01 -10.78 9.22
C LEU A 63 7.49 -10.39 9.31
N ARG A 64 8.10 -9.96 8.19
CA ARG A 64 9.51 -9.54 8.17
C ARG A 64 9.79 -8.36 9.11
N LYS A 65 8.78 -7.52 9.36
CA LYS A 65 8.84 -6.39 10.30
C LYS A 65 8.44 -6.76 11.74
N ASN A 66 8.10 -8.01 12.02
CA ASN A 66 7.54 -8.47 13.31
C ASN A 66 6.29 -7.67 13.75
N GLN A 67 5.51 -7.16 12.79
CA GLN A 67 4.33 -6.33 13.02
C GLN A 67 3.02 -7.15 13.11
N MET A 68 3.13 -8.46 13.32
CA MET A 68 1.95 -9.31 13.45
C MET A 68 1.23 -9.02 14.77
N VAL A 69 0.06 -8.38 14.68
CA VAL A 69 -0.78 -7.97 15.82
C VAL A 69 -1.31 -9.18 16.63
N LYS A 70 -1.23 -10.41 16.09
CA LYS A 70 -1.68 -11.63 16.78
C LYS A 70 -0.58 -12.72 16.77
N PRO A 71 0.00 -13.06 17.93
CA PRO A 71 1.13 -14.01 18.03
C PRO A 71 0.77 -15.50 17.79
N GLY A 72 -0.44 -15.80 17.31
CA GLY A 72 -0.95 -17.19 17.17
C GLY A 72 -1.40 -17.60 15.77
N ILE A 73 -1.25 -16.74 14.75
CA ILE A 73 -1.64 -17.07 13.37
C ILE A 73 -0.38 -17.54 12.63
N SER A 74 -0.32 -18.84 12.32
CA SER A 74 0.71 -19.42 11.45
C SER A 74 0.74 -18.72 10.08
N MET A 75 1.95 -18.47 9.56
CA MET A 75 2.22 -17.86 8.24
C MET A 75 1.31 -18.44 7.15
N PHE A 76 1.21 -19.77 7.09
CA PHE A 76 0.40 -20.49 6.12
C PHE A 76 -1.09 -20.21 6.30
N LYS A 77 -1.57 -20.12 7.54
CA LYS A 77 -3.00 -19.87 7.84
C LYS A 77 -3.44 -18.46 7.44
N SER A 78 -2.54 -17.47 7.53
CA SER A 78 -2.79 -16.12 7.04
C SER A 78 -2.90 -16.09 5.51
N ILE A 79 -2.01 -16.77 4.80
CA ILE A 79 -2.00 -16.81 3.32
C ILE A 79 -3.19 -17.61 2.78
N TYR A 80 -3.49 -18.76 3.39
CA TYR A 80 -4.60 -19.64 2.96
C TYR A 80 -5.97 -18.95 3.08
N LYS A 81 -6.11 -18.00 4.01
CA LYS A 81 -7.35 -17.22 4.17
C LYS A 81 -7.65 -16.34 2.95
N PHE A 82 -6.64 -16.06 2.12
CA PHE A 82 -6.79 -15.28 0.90
C PHE A 82 -6.78 -16.16 -0.36
N SER A 83 -6.53 -17.46 -0.28
CA SER A 83 -6.44 -18.35 -1.45
C SER A 83 -7.73 -19.10 -1.78
N GLY A 84 -8.83 -18.77 -1.12
CA GLY A 84 -10.14 -19.45 -1.24
C GLY A 84 -11.24 -18.49 -1.65
#